data_AF-A0A923MLU9-F1
#
_entry.id   AF-A0A923MLU9-F1
#
_cell.length_a   1.000
_cell.length_b   1.000
_cell.length_c   1.000
_cell.angle_alpha   90.00
_cell.angle_beta   90.00
_cell.angle_gamma   90.00
#
_symmetry.space_group_name_H-M   'P 1'
#
loop_
_entity.id
_entity.type
_entity.pdbx_description
1 polymer ?
#
loop_
_entity_poly.entity_id
_entity_poly.type
_entity_poly.pdbx_seq_one_letter_code
_entity_poly.pdbx_strand_id
1 'polypeptide(L)'
;MSGSNRRRGVLWLGVVLAVAVFALVFVLGRGIESRRDAAWQQAAERLQGTFRSGTSCAELERFGTPAPWAEWASDGELQCLRAIHGAAGGEPWALVQVRYSVRQRRGEEQPDAWYEVTVAALRRPGAAEGLSPVPAPEGHVAVRNAHSLFVWKKGSPGAGASLDASDLPQLLQAARRVPS
;
A
#
# COMPACT_ATOMS: atom_id res chain seq x y z
N MET A 1 50.88 -34.35 -2.64
CA MET A 1 50.14 -33.17 -2.11
C MET A 1 49.42 -32.48 -3.27
N SER A 2 48.16 -32.81 -3.58
CA SER A 2 47.40 -32.09 -4.61
C SER A 2 45.89 -32.30 -4.40
N GLY A 3 45.33 -31.55 -3.45
CA GLY A 3 43.89 -31.62 -3.12
C GLY A 3 43.28 -30.31 -2.59
N SER A 4 44.12 -29.31 -2.27
CA SER A 4 43.70 -28.04 -1.67
C SER A 4 43.18 -27.01 -2.69
N ASN A 5 43.72 -26.99 -3.91
CA ASN A 5 43.37 -25.95 -4.91
C ASN A 5 42.01 -26.16 -5.58
N ARG A 6 41.53 -27.40 -5.77
CA ARG A 6 40.20 -27.65 -6.37
C ARG A 6 39.06 -27.21 -5.45
N ARG A 7 39.18 -27.41 -4.14
CA ARG A 7 38.12 -27.02 -3.18
C ARG A 7 37.98 -25.49 -3.06
N ARG A 8 39.09 -24.74 -3.13
CA ARG A 8 39.06 -23.27 -3.14
C ARG A 8 38.45 -22.69 -4.42
N GLY A 9 38.74 -23.29 -5.58
CA GLY A 9 38.16 -22.87 -6.85
C GLY A 9 36.65 -23.05 -6.92
N VAL A 10 36.13 -24.18 -6.39
CA VAL A 10 34.68 -24.45 -6.33
C VAL A 10 33.96 -23.54 -5.33
N LEU A 11 34.59 -23.25 -4.18
CA LEU A 11 34.04 -22.31 -3.18
C LEU A 11 33.94 -20.88 -3.73
N TRP A 12 34.96 -20.41 -4.44
CA TRP A 12 34.95 -19.09 -5.08
C TRP A 12 33.90 -18.98 -6.18
N LEU A 13 33.75 -20.02 -7.02
CA LEU A 13 32.68 -20.08 -8.02
C LEU A 13 31.29 -20.04 -7.39
N GLY A 14 31.09 -20.75 -6.28
CA GLY A 14 29.82 -20.71 -5.52
C GLY A 14 29.50 -19.32 -4.95
N VAL A 15 30.49 -18.62 -4.40
CA VAL A 15 30.31 -17.26 -3.85
C VAL A 15 30.00 -16.25 -4.96
N VAL A 16 30.73 -16.30 -6.09
CA VAL A 16 30.47 -15.41 -7.23
C VAL A 16 29.07 -15.65 -7.80
N LEU A 17 28.66 -16.92 -7.93
CA LEU A 17 27.31 -17.26 -8.39
C LEU A 17 26.24 -16.75 -7.42
N ALA A 18 26.44 -16.91 -6.10
CA ALA A 18 25.51 -16.42 -5.10
C ALA A 18 25.38 -14.88 -5.16
N VAL A 19 26.50 -14.16 -5.25
CA VAL A 19 26.49 -12.69 -5.39
C VAL A 19 25.80 -12.25 -6.68
N ALA A 20 26.05 -12.95 -7.79
CA ALA A 20 25.39 -12.66 -9.07
C ALA A 20 23.87 -12.88 -9.01
N VAL A 21 23.42 -13.96 -8.34
CA VAL A 21 21.99 -14.22 -8.13
C VAL A 21 21.37 -13.16 -7.23
N PHE A 22 22.02 -12.78 -6.12
CA PHE A 22 21.54 -11.70 -5.26
C PHE A 22 21.46 -10.36 -5.99
N ALA A 23 22.48 -10.02 -6.79
CA ALA A 23 22.48 -8.81 -7.61
C ALA A 23 21.36 -8.83 -8.65
N LEU A 24 21.11 -9.97 -9.29
CA LEU A 24 20.02 -10.14 -10.25
C LEU A 24 18.65 -9.97 -9.59
N VAL A 25 18.41 -10.61 -8.44
CA VAL A 25 17.16 -10.46 -7.66
C VAL A 25 16.94 -9.01 -7.25
N PHE A 26 18.00 -8.33 -6.80
CA PHE A 26 17.95 -6.93 -6.40
C PHE A 26 17.61 -6.00 -7.58
N VAL A 27 18.24 -6.21 -8.75
CA VAL A 27 17.97 -5.42 -9.96
C VAL A 27 16.55 -5.66 -10.47
N LEU A 28 16.10 -6.92 -10.50
CA LEU A 28 14.72 -7.26 -10.89
C LEU A 28 13.70 -6.63 -9.92
N GLY A 29 13.96 -6.69 -8.62
CA GLY A 29 13.11 -6.07 -7.59
C GLY A 29 13.01 -4.55 -7.77
N ARG A 30 14.14 -3.87 -8.00
CA ARG A 30 14.14 -2.43 -8.31
C ARG A 30 13.43 -2.09 -9.61
N GLY A 31 13.56 -2.93 -10.64
CA GLY A 31 12.85 -2.77 -11.90
C GLY A 31 11.32 -2.86 -11.72
N ILE A 32 10.83 -3.76 -10.87
CA ILE A 32 9.41 -3.92 -10.59
C ILE A 32 8.86 -2.72 -9.81
N GLU A 33 9.54 -2.28 -8.75
CA GLU A 33 9.10 -1.11 -7.97
C GLU A 33 9.13 0.16 -8.83
N SER A 34 10.16 0.34 -9.67
CA SER A 34 10.23 1.47 -10.60
C SER A 34 9.07 1.49 -11.61
N ARG A 35 8.64 0.33 -12.12
CA ARG A 35 7.47 0.25 -13.02
C ARG A 35 6.16 0.58 -12.29
N ARG A 36 6.00 0.11 -11.04
CA ARG A 36 4.82 0.43 -10.23
C ARG A 36 4.73 1.93 -9.94
N ASP A 37 5.84 2.55 -9.56
CA ASP A 37 5.90 3.99 -9.31
C ASP A 37 5.59 4.78 -10.59
N ALA A 38 6.12 4.36 -11.75
CA ALA A 38 5.78 4.99 -13.03
C ALA A 38 4.27 4.88 -13.36
N ALA A 39 3.65 3.73 -13.09
CA ALA A 39 2.22 3.54 -13.30
C ALA A 39 1.38 4.43 -12.37
N TRP A 40 1.79 4.56 -11.11
CA TRP A 40 1.16 5.48 -10.15
C TRP A 40 1.35 6.95 -10.51
N GLN A 41 2.51 7.32 -11.04
CA GLN A 41 2.77 8.67 -11.54
C GLN A 41 1.85 9.01 -12.72
N GLN A 42 1.70 8.10 -13.68
CA GLN A 42 0.74 8.28 -14.79
C GLN A 42 -0.71 8.38 -14.27
N ALA A 43 -1.08 7.60 -13.27
CA ALA A 43 -2.39 7.70 -12.64
C ALA A 43 -2.58 9.07 -11.94
N ALA A 44 -1.53 9.59 -11.30
CA ALA A 44 -1.56 10.92 -10.68
C ALA A 44 -1.83 12.02 -11.71
N GLU A 45 -1.18 11.97 -12.87
CA GLU A 45 -1.41 12.92 -13.97
C GLU A 45 -2.88 12.90 -14.44
N ARG A 46 -3.44 11.71 -14.66
CA ARG A 46 -4.86 11.55 -15.07
C ARG A 46 -5.83 12.08 -14.00
N LEU A 47 -5.47 11.92 -12.73
CA LEU A 47 -6.27 12.36 -11.60
C LEU A 47 -6.04 13.82 -11.21
N GLN A 48 -5.15 14.52 -11.91
CA GLN A 48 -4.71 15.88 -11.55
C GLN A 48 -4.20 15.95 -10.10
N GLY A 49 -3.50 14.89 -9.67
CA GLY A 49 -2.88 14.77 -8.37
C GLY A 49 -1.36 14.86 -8.42
N THR A 50 -0.73 14.88 -7.25
CA THR A 50 0.72 14.84 -7.06
C THR A 50 1.13 13.48 -6.52
N PHE A 51 1.98 12.77 -7.27
CA PHE A 51 2.56 11.50 -6.86
C PHE A 51 3.68 11.71 -5.83
N ARG A 52 3.75 10.81 -4.85
CA ARG A 52 4.82 10.71 -3.85
C ARG A 52 5.21 9.24 -3.68
N SER A 53 6.49 8.93 -3.82
CA SER A 53 7.08 7.63 -3.45
C SER A 53 7.68 7.70 -2.04
N GLY A 54 7.63 6.59 -1.31
CA GLY A 54 8.22 6.49 0.03
C GLY A 54 7.62 7.47 1.04
N THR A 55 6.31 7.70 0.97
CA THR A 55 5.62 8.62 1.89
C THR A 55 5.66 8.09 3.33
N SER A 56 5.79 8.97 4.30
CA SER A 56 5.63 8.58 5.70
C SER A 56 4.14 8.45 6.02
N CYS A 57 3.76 7.42 6.77
CA CYS A 57 2.36 7.28 7.20
C CYS A 57 1.87 8.45 8.07
N ALA A 58 2.77 9.28 8.60
CA ALA A 58 2.45 10.52 9.31
C ALA A 58 1.75 11.56 8.41
N GLU A 59 2.03 11.59 7.11
CA GLU A 59 1.33 12.50 6.18
C GLU A 59 -0.18 12.18 6.07
N LEU A 60 -0.58 10.97 6.47
CA LEU A 60 -1.97 10.53 6.47
C LEU A 60 -2.74 11.00 7.70
N GLU A 61 -2.07 11.47 8.75
CA GLU A 61 -2.72 12.07 9.93
C GLU A 61 -3.57 13.29 9.56
N ARG A 62 -3.29 13.93 8.42
CA ARG A 62 -4.12 15.02 7.88
C ARG A 62 -5.57 14.57 7.53
N PHE A 63 -5.79 13.26 7.40
CA PHE A 63 -7.10 12.64 7.23
C PHE A 63 -7.73 12.21 8.58
N GLY A 64 -7.13 12.60 9.69
CA GLY A 64 -7.65 12.39 11.03
C GLY A 64 -7.40 10.99 11.57
N THR A 65 -7.50 10.89 12.89
CA THR A 65 -7.40 9.65 13.66
C THR A 65 -8.76 9.27 14.26
N PRO A 66 -9.06 7.98 14.42
CA PRO A 66 -8.29 6.85 13.92
C PRO A 66 -8.45 6.68 12.40
N ALA A 67 -7.42 6.13 11.75
CA ALA A 67 -7.48 5.68 10.36
C ALA A 67 -7.53 4.14 10.34
N PRO A 68 -8.14 3.50 9.32
CA PRO A 68 -8.41 2.06 9.37
C PRO A 68 -7.15 1.19 9.50
N TRP A 69 -6.03 1.63 8.91
CA TRP A 69 -4.75 0.92 9.01
C TRP A 69 -4.11 0.96 10.40
N ALA A 70 -4.55 1.84 11.30
CA ALA A 70 -4.08 1.83 12.68
C ALA A 70 -4.49 0.56 13.43
N GLU A 71 -5.66 -0.02 13.10
CA GLU A 71 -6.06 -1.31 13.63
C GLU A 71 -5.34 -2.47 12.92
N TRP A 72 -5.11 -2.36 11.61
CA TRP A 72 -4.47 -3.42 10.82
C TRP A 72 -3.03 -3.70 11.22
N ALA A 73 -2.28 -2.67 11.60
CA ALA A 73 -0.90 -2.80 12.04
C ALA A 73 -0.76 -2.73 13.57
N SER A 74 -1.86 -2.89 14.33
CA SER A 74 -1.85 -2.71 15.79
C SER A 74 -0.85 -3.61 16.52
N ASP A 75 -0.46 -4.74 15.93
CA ASP A 75 0.51 -5.68 16.48
C ASP A 75 1.66 -6.03 15.50
N GLY A 76 1.82 -5.27 14.43
CA GLY A 76 2.81 -5.51 13.38
C GLY A 76 3.46 -4.24 12.85
N GLU A 77 3.90 -4.27 11.60
CA GLU A 77 4.55 -3.13 10.93
C GLU A 77 3.62 -2.48 9.91
N LEU A 78 3.77 -1.18 9.70
CA LEU A 78 3.03 -0.38 8.72
C LEU A 78 4.00 0.39 7.82
N GLN A 79 3.78 0.31 6.52
CA GLN A 79 4.54 1.02 5.50
C GLN A 79 3.58 1.69 4.51
N CYS A 80 3.80 2.97 4.24
CA CYS A 80 3.05 3.69 3.22
C CYS A 80 3.96 3.84 2.00
N LEU A 81 3.80 2.95 1.03
CA LEU A 81 4.79 2.81 -0.05
C LEU A 81 4.74 3.99 -1.01
N ARG A 82 3.53 4.48 -1.28
CA ARG A 82 3.27 5.52 -2.27
C ARG A 82 1.91 6.15 -2.07
N ALA A 83 1.77 7.38 -2.51
CA ALA A 83 0.51 8.10 -2.48
C ALA A 83 0.33 9.02 -3.69
N ILE A 84 -0.93 9.29 -4.01
CA ILE A 84 -1.35 10.39 -4.89
C ILE A 84 -2.20 11.32 -4.04
N HIS A 85 -1.82 12.59 -3.98
CA HIS A 85 -2.59 13.62 -3.29
C HIS A 85 -3.26 14.53 -4.30
N GLY A 86 -4.46 14.98 -4.00
CA GLY A 86 -5.05 16.06 -4.76
C GLY A 86 -6.08 16.83 -3.95
N ALA A 87 -6.62 17.85 -4.60
CA ALA A 87 -7.74 18.62 -4.11
C ALA A 87 -8.68 18.85 -5.29
N ALA A 88 -9.90 18.34 -5.21
CA ALA A 88 -10.93 18.56 -6.23
C ALA A 88 -12.07 19.34 -5.57
N GLY A 89 -12.44 20.50 -6.15
CA GLY A 89 -13.50 21.33 -5.60
C GLY A 89 -13.24 21.84 -4.17
N GLY A 90 -11.97 21.93 -3.74
CA GLY A 90 -11.59 22.35 -2.40
C GLY A 90 -11.53 21.24 -1.34
N GLU A 91 -11.95 20.01 -1.66
CA GLU A 91 -11.87 18.86 -0.75
C GLU A 91 -10.55 18.08 -0.94
N PRO A 92 -9.67 18.03 0.08
CA PRO A 92 -8.46 17.22 0.01
C PRO A 92 -8.78 15.73 -0.08
N TRP A 93 -8.10 15.04 -0.98
CA TRP A 93 -8.16 13.58 -1.11
C TRP A 93 -6.76 12.98 -1.25
N ALA A 94 -6.65 11.69 -0.96
CA ALA A 94 -5.45 10.90 -1.22
C ALA A 94 -5.82 9.46 -1.62
N LEU A 95 -4.98 8.88 -2.47
CA LEU A 95 -4.93 7.44 -2.73
C LEU A 95 -3.61 6.94 -2.20
N VAL A 96 -3.62 5.93 -1.34
CA VAL A 96 -2.44 5.50 -0.61
C VAL A 96 -2.31 4.00 -0.70
N GLN A 97 -1.13 3.52 -1.09
CA GLN A 97 -0.81 2.10 -0.96
C GLN A 97 -0.16 1.86 0.39
N VAL A 98 -0.87 1.09 1.21
CA VAL A 98 -0.48 0.69 2.55
C VAL A 98 -0.03 -0.76 2.49
N ARG A 99 1.15 -1.04 3.02
CA ARG A 99 1.65 -2.38 3.29
C ARG A 99 1.70 -2.58 4.80
N TYR A 100 1.09 -3.64 5.32
CA TYR A 100 1.09 -3.93 6.75
C TYR A 100 1.32 -5.40 7.02
N SER A 101 1.83 -5.74 8.21
CA SER A 101 1.89 -7.11 8.70
C SER A 101 1.00 -7.25 9.93
N VAL A 102 0.35 -8.41 10.07
CA VAL A 102 -0.47 -8.76 11.25
C VAL A 102 0.18 -9.94 11.97
N ARG A 103 0.31 -9.83 13.30
CA ARG A 103 0.75 -10.97 14.12
C ARG A 103 -0.45 -11.78 14.64
N GLN A 104 -1.61 -11.16 14.81
CA GLN A 104 -2.87 -11.83 15.18
C GLN A 104 -3.89 -11.85 14.04
N ARG A 105 -4.56 -13.01 13.90
CA ARG A 105 -5.61 -13.28 12.91
C ARG A 105 -6.87 -12.45 13.18
N ARG A 106 -6.99 -11.26 12.57
CA ARG A 106 -8.30 -10.60 12.38
C ARG A 106 -8.86 -10.88 10.99
N GLY A 107 -9.31 -12.11 10.76
CA GLY A 107 -9.87 -12.53 9.47
C GLY A 107 -8.83 -12.65 8.34
N GLU A 108 -7.55 -12.55 8.68
CA GLU A 108 -6.42 -12.78 7.79
C GLU A 108 -5.99 -14.25 7.81
N GLU A 109 -5.73 -14.81 6.63
CA GLU A 109 -5.49 -16.24 6.46
C GLU A 109 -4.13 -16.71 6.97
N GLN A 110 -3.12 -15.83 6.97
CA GLN A 110 -1.73 -16.18 7.26
C GLN A 110 -1.13 -15.25 8.33
N PRO A 111 -0.82 -15.76 9.54
CA PRO A 111 -0.03 -14.99 10.51
C PRO A 111 1.38 -14.72 9.94
N ASP A 112 1.96 -13.58 10.29
CA ASP A 112 3.31 -13.14 9.86
C ASP A 112 3.45 -12.84 8.35
N ALA A 113 2.35 -12.82 7.60
CA ALA A 113 2.35 -12.40 6.21
C ALA A 113 2.27 -10.86 6.08
N TRP A 114 2.86 -10.33 5.01
CA TRP A 114 2.64 -8.97 4.57
C TRP A 114 1.36 -8.88 3.75
N TYR A 115 0.59 -7.82 3.96
CA TYR A 115 -0.61 -7.47 3.24
C TYR A 115 -0.41 -6.11 2.58
N GLU A 116 -1.00 -5.92 1.41
CA GLU A 116 -0.96 -4.65 0.69
C GLU A 116 -2.37 -4.23 0.32
N VAL A 117 -2.76 -3.00 0.61
CA VAL A 117 -4.09 -2.45 0.34
C VAL A 117 -3.96 -1.04 -0.20
N THR A 118 -4.78 -0.70 -1.19
CA THR A 118 -4.93 0.68 -1.65
C THR A 118 -6.17 1.32 -1.04
N VAL A 119 -5.99 2.44 -0.36
CA VAL A 119 -7.07 3.18 0.32
C VAL A 119 -7.24 4.55 -0.31
N ALA A 120 -8.49 4.90 -0.64
CA ALA A 120 -8.90 6.27 -0.91
C ALA A 120 -9.33 6.95 0.39
N ALA A 121 -8.69 8.06 0.74
CA ALA A 121 -9.05 8.92 1.86
C ALA A 121 -9.60 10.24 1.32
N LEU A 122 -10.82 10.61 1.71
CA LEU A 122 -11.47 11.87 1.35
C LEU A 122 -11.76 12.64 2.62
N ARG A 123 -11.28 13.88 2.69
CA ARG A 123 -11.58 14.75 3.83
C ARG A 123 -13.04 15.17 3.75
N ARG A 124 -13.83 14.71 4.71
CA ARG A 124 -15.25 15.00 4.86
C ARG A 124 -15.56 15.08 6.34
N PRO A 125 -15.90 16.26 6.88
CA PRO A 125 -16.22 16.40 8.29
C PRO A 125 -17.46 15.57 8.63
N GLY A 126 -17.42 14.93 9.78
CA GLY A 126 -18.50 14.12 10.33
C GLY A 126 -18.52 14.17 11.85
N ALA A 127 -19.52 13.52 12.46
CA ALA A 127 -19.69 13.51 13.91
C ALA A 127 -19.09 12.27 14.61
N ALA A 128 -18.43 11.36 13.87
CA ALA A 128 -17.97 10.09 14.40
C ALA A 128 -16.63 10.24 15.14
N GLU A 129 -16.63 10.07 16.46
CA GLU A 129 -15.40 10.13 17.28
C GLU A 129 -14.45 8.94 17.06
N GLY A 130 -14.93 7.85 16.44
CA GLY A 130 -14.16 6.68 16.07
C GLY A 130 -14.50 6.16 14.67
N LEU A 131 -13.80 5.11 14.24
CA LEU A 131 -14.07 4.49 12.93
C LEU A 131 -15.45 3.83 12.93
N SER A 132 -16.34 4.37 12.11
CA SER A 132 -17.72 3.88 11.95
C SER A 132 -17.93 3.38 10.51
N PRO A 133 -18.41 2.15 10.30
CA PRO A 133 -18.78 1.67 8.97
C PRO A 133 -19.86 2.55 8.32
N VAL A 134 -19.79 2.71 7.00
CA VAL A 134 -20.82 3.41 6.22
C VAL A 134 -21.18 2.61 4.96
N PRO A 135 -22.37 2.84 4.37
CA PRO A 135 -22.75 2.19 3.12
C PRO A 135 -21.73 2.46 2.01
N ALA A 136 -21.22 1.39 1.40
CA ALA A 136 -20.23 1.45 0.32
C ALA A 136 -20.81 0.87 -0.98
N PRO A 137 -20.31 1.29 -2.16
CA PRO A 137 -20.56 0.59 -3.41
C PRO A 137 -20.16 -0.89 -3.32
N GLU A 138 -20.79 -1.74 -4.13
CA GLU A 138 -20.51 -3.18 -4.14
C GLU A 138 -19.02 -3.48 -4.31
N GLY A 139 -18.53 -4.47 -3.56
CA GLY A 139 -17.12 -4.87 -3.57
C GLY A 139 -16.17 -3.91 -2.85
N HIS A 140 -16.67 -2.84 -2.22
CA HIS A 140 -15.87 -1.91 -1.44
C HIS A 140 -16.22 -1.95 0.05
N VAL A 141 -15.26 -1.56 0.87
CA VAL A 141 -15.44 -1.30 2.29
C VAL A 141 -15.28 0.20 2.50
N ALA A 142 -16.17 0.80 3.29
CA ALA A 142 -16.11 2.20 3.63
C ALA A 142 -16.28 2.39 5.13
N VAL A 143 -15.42 3.22 5.72
CA VAL A 143 -15.50 3.65 7.12
C VAL A 143 -15.22 5.14 7.20
N ARG A 144 -15.74 5.80 8.23
CA ARG A 144 -15.49 7.22 8.47
C ARG A 144 -15.03 7.48 9.90
N ASN A 145 -14.25 8.54 10.08
CA ASN A 145 -13.99 9.18 11.37
C ASN A 145 -14.55 10.61 11.36
N ALA A 146 -14.16 11.45 12.32
CA ALA A 146 -14.63 12.83 12.45
C ALA A 146 -14.22 13.75 11.28
N HIS A 147 -13.20 13.37 10.52
CA HIS A 147 -12.55 14.25 9.54
C HIS A 147 -12.54 13.70 8.13
N SER A 148 -12.68 12.38 7.97
CA SER A 148 -12.52 11.72 6.68
C SER A 148 -13.36 10.47 6.52
N LEU A 149 -13.62 10.19 5.25
CA LEU A 149 -14.07 8.92 4.73
C LEU A 149 -12.89 8.15 4.16
N PHE A 150 -12.81 6.85 4.46
CA PHE A 150 -11.84 5.91 3.91
C PHE A 150 -12.56 4.81 3.13
N VAL A 151 -12.13 4.53 1.90
CA VAL A 151 -12.71 3.50 1.04
C VAL A 151 -11.61 2.66 0.42
N TRP A 152 -11.77 1.34 0.44
CA TRP A 152 -10.88 0.39 -0.21
C TRP A 152 -11.67 -0.82 -0.72
N LYS A 153 -11.01 -1.67 -1.51
CA LYS A 153 -11.53 -2.98 -1.88
C LYS A 153 -10.87 -4.04 -1.00
N LYS A 154 -11.65 -4.95 -0.44
CA LYS A 154 -11.07 -6.13 0.21
C LYS A 154 -10.54 -7.05 -0.89
N GLY A 155 -9.22 -7.26 -0.92
CA GLY A 155 -8.63 -8.21 -1.86
C GLY A 155 -8.80 -9.65 -1.41
N SER A 156 -8.33 -10.57 -2.25
CA SER A 156 -8.17 -11.97 -1.85
C SER A 156 -7.13 -12.05 -0.72
N PRO A 157 -7.26 -13.00 0.20
CA PRO A 157 -6.30 -13.18 1.28
C PRO A 157 -4.87 -13.39 0.79
N GLY A 158 -3.92 -12.67 1.40
CA GLY A 158 -2.48 -12.75 1.12
C GLY A 158 -1.84 -11.41 0.71
N ALA A 159 -0.51 -11.43 0.53
CA ALA A 159 0.26 -10.30 0.01
C ALA A 159 -0.21 -9.96 -1.42
N GLY A 160 -0.85 -8.81 -1.63
CA GLY A 160 -1.25 -8.38 -2.98
C GLY A 160 -2.69 -7.91 -3.15
N ALA A 161 -3.40 -7.55 -2.09
CA ALA A 161 -4.70 -6.89 -2.19
C ALA A 161 -4.64 -5.41 -2.69
N SER A 162 -3.48 -4.95 -3.22
CA SER A 162 -3.35 -3.64 -3.85
C SER A 162 -4.07 -3.63 -5.19
N LEU A 163 -4.77 -2.54 -5.47
CA LEU A 163 -5.32 -2.29 -6.80
C LEU A 163 -4.20 -2.02 -7.81
N ASP A 164 -4.46 -2.35 -9.08
CA ASP A 164 -3.63 -1.86 -10.18
C ASP A 164 -3.74 -0.32 -10.27
N ALA A 165 -2.69 0.33 -10.75
CA ALA A 165 -2.67 1.77 -10.95
C ALA A 165 -3.78 2.24 -11.91
N SER A 166 -4.21 1.39 -12.87
CA SER A 166 -5.32 1.70 -13.78
C SER A 166 -6.68 1.82 -13.08
N ASP A 167 -6.84 1.18 -11.92
CA ASP A 167 -8.11 1.12 -11.18
C ASP A 167 -8.23 2.23 -10.13
N LEU A 168 -7.14 2.96 -9.87
CA LEU A 168 -7.10 4.09 -8.93
C LEU A 168 -8.18 5.15 -9.18
N PRO A 169 -8.50 5.55 -10.44
CA PRO A 169 -9.58 6.49 -10.69
C PRO A 169 -10.95 5.97 -10.29
N GLN A 170 -11.19 4.66 -10.47
CA GLN A 170 -12.46 4.03 -10.12
C GLN A 170 -12.62 3.99 -8.60
N LEU A 171 -11.55 3.67 -7.85
CA LEU A 171 -11.58 3.71 -6.39
C LEU A 171 -11.89 5.13 -5.87
N LEU A 172 -11.23 6.15 -6.40
CA LEU A 172 -11.51 7.53 -6.02
C LEU A 172 -12.96 7.94 -6.36
N GLN A 173 -13.47 7.50 -7.51
CA GLN A 173 -14.86 7.75 -7.89
C GLN A 173 -15.85 7.02 -6.97
N ALA A 174 -15.58 5.78 -6.60
CA ALA A 174 -16.40 5.02 -5.65
C ALA A 174 -16.46 5.73 -4.30
N ALA A 175 -15.32 6.23 -3.81
CA ALA A 175 -15.26 6.98 -2.58
C ALA A 175 -16.04 8.30 -2.63
N ARG A 176 -16.04 9.00 -3.77
CA ARG A 176 -16.85 10.21 -3.97
C ARG A 176 -18.36 9.94 -3.93
N ARG A 177 -18.79 8.75 -4.34
CA ARG A 177 -20.22 8.34 -4.38
C ARG A 177 -20.77 7.89 -3.03
N VAL A 178 -19.92 7.60 -2.06
CA VAL A 178 -20.38 7.30 -0.70
C VAL A 178 -21.06 8.56 -0.15
N PRO A 179 -22.30 8.47 0.36
CA PRO A 179 -22.99 9.62 0.94
C PRO A 179 -22.26 10.12 2.20
N SER A 180 -22.32 11.43 2.44
CA SER A 180 -21.80 12.12 3.64
C SER A 180 -22.63 11.80 4.88
#